data_AF-A0AA92IEG9-F1
#
_entry.id   AF-A0AA92IEG9-F1
#
_cell.length_a   1.000
_cell.length_b   1.000
_cell.length_c   1.000
_cell.angle_alpha   90.00
_cell.angle_beta   90.00
_cell.angle_gamma   90.00
#
_symmetry.space_group_name_H-M   'P 1'
#
loop_
_entity.id
_entity.type
_entity.pdbx_description
1 polymer ?
#
loop_
_entity_poly.entity_id
_entity_poly.type
_entity_poly.pdbx_seq_one_letter_code
_entity_poly.pdbx_strand_id
1 'polypeptide(L)' 'MSEIELCITEEELQVLEQVRQQQGLATISQVAEWLVKTSLRNTAERMTGKRRSLRLVVPLEIKQ' A
#
# COMPACT_ATOMS: atom_id res chain seq x y z
N MET A 1 9.56 -12.20 5.82
CA MET A 1 8.75 -11.90 4.61
C MET A 1 9.63 -12.20 3.42
N SER A 2 9.14 -12.89 2.39
CA SER A 2 9.94 -13.15 1.20
C SER A 2 10.18 -11.84 0.46
N GLU A 3 11.44 -11.54 0.14
CA GLU A 3 11.79 -10.41 -0.71
C GLU A 3 11.48 -10.77 -2.16
N ILE A 4 10.77 -9.88 -2.85
CA ILE A 4 10.41 -10.03 -4.26
C ILE A 4 10.98 -8.80 -4.96
N GLU A 5 11.87 -9.03 -5.93
CA GLU A 5 12.38 -7.97 -6.80
C GLU A 5 11.39 -7.75 -7.94
N LEU A 6 11.04 -6.49 -8.17
CA LEU A 6 10.18 -6.08 -9.28
C LEU A 6 11.04 -5.23 -10.22
N CYS A 7 11.13 -5.64 -11.49
CA CYS A 7 11.64 -4.78 -12.54
C CYS A 7 10.53 -3.79 -12.93
N ILE A 8 10.74 -2.53 -12.57
CA ILE A 8 9.84 -1.41 -12.87
C ILE A 8 10.57 -0.41 -13.74
N THR A 9 9.87 0.18 -14.71
CA THR A 9 10.43 1.24 -15.55
C THR A 9 10.57 2.54 -14.75
N GLU A 10 11.29 3.51 -15.31
CA GLU A 10 11.47 4.80 -14.65
C GLU A 10 10.17 5.61 -14.60
N GLU A 11 9.31 5.48 -15.60
CA GLU A 11 7.97 6.09 -15.62
C GLU A 11 7.09 5.49 -14.52
N GLU A 12 7.12 4.16 -14.35
CA GLU A 12 6.39 3.48 -13.27
C GLU A 12 6.91 3.91 -11.90
N LEU A 13 8.24 4.05 -11.76
CA LEU A 13 8.87 4.53 -10.53
C LEU A 13 8.41 5.95 -10.17
N GLN A 14 8.28 6.85 -11.16
CA GLN A 14 7.75 8.20 -10.94
C GLN A 14 6.31 8.17 -10.41
N VAL A 15 5.45 7.31 -10.96
CA VAL A 15 4.08 7.13 -10.47
C VAL A 15 4.08 6.63 -9.03
N LEU A 16 4.92 5.65 -8.70
CA LEU A 16 5.04 5.14 -7.34
C LEU A 16 5.53 6.21 -6.35
N GLU A 17 6.44 7.08 -6.77
CA GLU A 17 6.93 8.19 -5.95
C GLU A 17 5.83 9.23 -5.69
N GLN A 18 4.96 9.52 -6.67
CA GLN A 18 3.78 10.36 -6.45
C GLN A 18 2.84 9.75 -5.40
N VAL A 19 2.56 8.45 -5.49
CA VAL A 19 1.75 7.75 -4.49
C VAL A 19 2.40 7.79 -3.12
N ARG A 20 3.73 7.61 -3.04
CA ARG A 20 4.49 7.69 -1.78
C ARG A 20 4.26 9.01 -1.07
N GLN A 21 4.39 10.12 -1.80
CA GLN A 21 4.22 11.46 -1.26
C GLN A 21 2.77 11.73 -0.85
N GLN A 22 1.79 11.35 -1.68
CA GLN A 22 0.37 11.54 -1.38
C GLN A 22 -0.10 10.78 -0.14
N GLN A 23 0.44 9.59 0.09
CA GLN A 23 0.09 8.73 1.23
C GLN A 23 1.00 8.92 2.45
N GLY A 24 2.02 9.79 2.36
CA GLY A 24 2.97 10.04 3.45
C GLY A 24 3.84 8.84 3.82
N LEU A 25 4.18 7.99 2.84
CA LEU A 25 4.94 6.75 3.07
C LEU A 25 6.45 7.01 3.04
N ALA A 26 7.23 6.22 3.78
CA ALA A 26 8.67 6.45 3.91
C ALA A 26 9.48 5.88 2.73
N THR A 27 9.04 4.77 2.13
CA THR A 27 9.80 4.07 1.08
C THR A 27 8.90 3.57 -0.05
N ILE A 28 9.49 3.31 -1.22
CA ILE A 28 8.78 2.70 -2.36
C ILE A 28 8.28 1.28 -2.03
N SER A 29 9.02 0.52 -1.22
CA SER A 29 8.56 -0.80 -0.74
C SER A 29 7.24 -0.69 0.04
N GLN A 30 7.08 0.36 0.87
CA GLN A 30 5.81 0.62 1.55
C GLN A 30 4.68 1.00 0.59
N VAL A 31 4.98 1.64 -0.55
CA VAL A 31 3.99 1.92 -1.59
C VAL A 31 3.45 0.62 -2.18
N ALA A 32 4.33 -0.31 -2.53
CA ALA A 32 3.94 -1.62 -3.06
C ALA A 32 3.03 -2.38 -2.06
N GLU A 33 3.43 -2.41 -0.78
CA GLU A 33 2.62 -3.01 0.28
C GLU A 33 1.25 -2.33 0.43
N TRP A 34 1.23 -1.00 0.41
CA TRP A 34 0.01 -0.21 0.53
C TRP A 34 -0.95 -0.45 -0.64
N LEU A 35 -0.44 -0.50 -1.87
CA LEU A 35 -1.24 -0.75 -3.08
C LEU A 35 -1.89 -2.14 -3.03
N VAL A 36 -1.13 -3.17 -2.67
CA VAL A 36 -1.64 -4.54 -2.53
C VAL A 36 -2.73 -4.61 -1.46
N LYS A 37 -2.46 -4.05 -0.27
CA LYS A 37 -3.43 -4.06 0.84
C LYS A 37 -4.70 -3.28 0.49
N THR A 38 -4.57 -2.16 -0.20
CA THR A 38 -5.71 -1.34 -0.65
C THR A 38 -6.55 -2.08 -1.68
N SER A 39 -5.91 -2.73 -2.67
CA SER A 39 -6.61 -3.55 -3.67
C SER A 39 -7.37 -4.72 -3.03
N LEU A 40 -6.71 -5.45 -2.12
CA LEU A 40 -7.34 -6.55 -1.39
C LEU A 40 -8.52 -6.07 -0.52
N ARG A 41 -8.35 -4.95 0.18
CA ARG A 41 -9.42 -4.36 0.99
C ARG A 41 -10.62 -3.99 0.13
N ASN A 42 -10.40 -3.29 -0.99
CA ASN A 42 -11.46 -2.89 -1.90
C ASN A 42 -12.19 -4.10 -2.49
N THR A 43 -11.46 -5.17 -2.81
CA THR A 43 -12.03 -6.43 -3.31
C THR A 43 -12.87 -7.12 -2.23
N ALA A 44 -12.36 -7.22 -1.01
CA ALA A 44 -13.09 -7.79 0.12
C ALA A 44 -14.35 -6.98 0.46
N GLU A 45 -14.29 -5.65 0.41
CA GLU A 45 -15.44 -4.77 0.60
C GLU A 45 -16.54 -5.02 -0.44
N ARG A 46 -16.14 -5.18 -1.72
CA ARG A 46 -17.08 -5.49 -2.81
C ARG A 46 -17.71 -6.88 -2.65
N MET A 47 -16.95 -7.88 -2.22
CA MET A 47 -17.44 -9.26 -2.09
C MET A 47 -18.27 -9.50 -0.82
N THR A 48 -17.94 -8.86 0.30
CA THR A 48 -18.47 -9.25 1.63
C THR A 48 -19.23 -8.15 2.37
N GLY A 49 -19.21 -6.92 1.84
CA GLY A 49 -19.76 -5.71 2.45
C GLY A 49 -18.81 -5.02 3.42
N LYS A 50 -19.00 -3.70 3.60
CA LYS A 50 -18.12 -2.76 4.34
C LYS A 50 -17.74 -3.15 5.77
N ARG A 51 -18.50 -4.05 6.42
CA ARG A 51 -18.29 -4.48 7.81
C ARG A 51 -17.29 -5.63 7.99
N ARG A 52 -16.79 -6.24 6.91
CA ARG A 52 -15.87 -7.40 6.96
C ARG A 52 -14.56 -7.18 6.20
N SER A 53 -14.20 -5.93 5.90
CA SER A 53 -12.98 -5.61 5.17
C SER A 53 -11.71 -5.77 6.01
N LEU A 54 -10.63 -6.23 5.38
CA LEU A 54 -9.30 -6.27 5.99
C LEU A 54 -8.84 -4.86 6.40
N ARG A 55 -8.26 -4.73 7.60
CA ARG A 55 -7.78 -3.44 8.13
C ARG A 55 -6.43 -3.10 7.47
N LEU A 56 -6.31 -1.89 6.91
CA LEU A 56 -5.05 -1.40 6.35
C LEU A 56 -4.01 -1.23 7.46
N VAL A 57 -2.73 -1.38 7.11
CA VAL A 57 -1.64 -0.99 8.02
C VAL A 57 -1.67 0.52 8.15
N VAL A 58 -1.73 0.98 9.39
CA VAL A 58 -1.59 2.38 9.77
C VAL A 58 -0.18 2.58 10.36
N PRO A 59 0.44 3.75 10.15
CA PRO A 59 1.71 4.07 10.79
C PRO A 59 1.58 3.96 12.31
N LEU A 60 2.59 3.39 12.96
CA LEU A 60 2.67 3.34 14.42
C LEU A 60 3.04 4.75 14.91
N GLU A 61 2.09 5.53 15.43
CA GLU A 61 2.43 6.73 16.19
C GLU A 61 3.06 6.29 17.52
N ILE A 62 4.39 6.39 17.61
CA ILE A 62 5.10 6.28 18.88
C ILE A 62 4.80 7.58 19.63
N LYS A 63 3.84 7.54 20.55
CA LYS A 63 3.67 8.61 21.55
C LYS A 63 4.94 8.66 22.41
N GLN A 64 5.61 9.80 22.41
CA GLN A 64 6.58 10.18 23.44
C GLN A 64 5.85 10.54 24.74
#